data_AF-A0A529ZMS5-F1
#
_entry.id   AF-A0A529ZMS5-F1
#
_cell.length_a   1.000
_cell.length_b   1.000
_cell.length_c   1.000
_cell.angle_alpha   90.00
_cell.angle_beta   90.00
_cell.angle_gamma   90.00
#
_symmetry.space_group_name_H-M   'P 1'
#
loop_
_entity.id
_entity.type
_entity.pdbx_description
1 polymer ?
#
loop_
_entity_poly.entity_id
_entity_poly.type
_entity_poly.pdbx_seq_one_letter_code
_entity_poly.pdbx_strand_id
1 'polypeptide(L)' 'MKHFFNRKDTIVTEALDGFLTTAGSGALARLDGYPEIKVVLRADWDKTKVAVVSGGGAGHEPS' A
#
# COMPACT_ATOMS: atom_id res chain seq x y z
N MET A 1 -25.34 -7.55 4.07
CA MET A 1 -24.05 -6.83 4.12
C MET A 1 -23.74 -6.35 2.69
N LYS A 2 -23.37 -5.07 2.47
CA LYS A 2 -23.11 -4.52 1.12
C LYS A 2 -21.62 -4.42 0.75
N HIS A 3 -20.71 -4.78 1.66
CA HIS A 3 -19.27 -4.62 1.49
C HIS A 3 -18.56 -5.94 1.75
N PHE A 4 -17.51 -6.23 0.99
CA PHE A 4 -16.68 -7.44 1.10
C PHE A 4 -15.39 -7.11 1.85
N PHE A 5 -15.31 -7.52 3.11
CA PHE A 5 -14.11 -7.42 3.95
C PHE A 5 -14.24 -8.40 5.12
N ASN A 6 -13.11 -8.75 5.76
CA ASN A 6 -13.14 -9.64 6.92
C ASN A 6 -13.45 -8.88 8.21
N ARG A 7 -12.59 -7.92 8.60
CA ARG A 7 -12.78 -7.07 9.78
C ARG A 7 -12.52 -5.61 9.44
N LYS A 8 -13.21 -4.71 10.14
CA LYS A 8 -13.16 -3.26 9.85
C LYS A 8 -11.79 -2.65 10.10
N ASP A 9 -11.08 -3.14 11.11
CA ASP A 9 -9.74 -2.69 11.50
C ASP A 9 -8.65 -3.20 10.55
N THR A 10 -8.90 -4.28 9.80
CA THR A 10 -7.95 -4.87 8.86
C THR A 10 -8.19 -4.53 7.39
N ILE A 11 -9.22 -3.73 7.06
CA ILE A 11 -9.58 -3.42 5.66
C ILE A 11 -8.37 -2.90 4.87
N VAL A 12 -7.67 -1.89 5.41
CA VAL A 12 -6.55 -1.25 4.71
C VAL A 12 -5.35 -2.19 4.58
N THR A 13 -5.05 -2.97 5.63
CA THR A 13 -3.95 -3.92 5.60
C THR A 13 -4.21 -5.04 4.61
N GLU A 14 -5.41 -5.61 4.59
CA GLU A 14 -5.79 -6.68 3.66
C GLU A 14 -5.82 -6.18 2.20
N ALA A 15 -6.27 -4.94 1.96
CA ALA A 15 -6.22 -4.33 0.64
C ALA A 15 -4.77 -4.13 0.16
N LEU A 16 -3.86 -3.65 1.01
CA LEU A 16 -2.44 -3.50 0.70
C LEU A 16 -1.75 -4.85 0.49
N ASP A 17 -2.09 -5.86 1.29
CA ASP A 17 -1.62 -7.23 1.14
C ASP A 17 -2.01 -7.81 -0.23
N GLY A 18 -3.29 -7.64 -0.61
CA GLY A 18 -3.79 -8.05 -1.92
C GLY A 18 -3.11 -7.29 -3.06
N PHE A 19 -3.03 -5.97 -2.97
CA PHE A 19 -2.39 -5.14 -3.99
C PHE A 19 -0.94 -5.57 -4.26
N LEU A 20 -0.13 -5.69 -3.20
CA LEU A 20 1.28 -6.08 -3.32
C LEU A 20 1.46 -7.50 -3.86
N THR A 21 0.53 -8.42 -3.55
CA THR A 21 0.55 -9.78 -4.11
C THR A 21 0.33 -9.76 -5.63
N THR A 22 -0.42 -8.78 -6.15
CA THR A 22 -0.78 -8.67 -7.57
C THR A 22 0.09 -7.71 -8.39
N ALA A 23 0.88 -6.84 -7.75
CA ALA A 23 1.62 -5.75 -8.40
C ALA A 23 2.80 -6.19 -9.30
N GLY A 24 3.07 -7.49 -9.41
CA GLY A 24 4.23 -8.03 -10.11
C GLY A 24 5.48 -8.08 -9.22
N SER A 25 6.37 -9.03 -9.49
CA SER A 25 7.52 -9.30 -8.61
C SER A 25 8.51 -8.14 -8.60
N GLY A 26 8.72 -7.54 -7.42
CA GLY A 26 9.82 -6.62 -7.15
C GLY A 26 9.60 -5.16 -7.53
N ALA A 27 8.42 -4.75 -7.98
CA ALA A 27 8.13 -3.35 -8.32
C ALA A 27 7.83 -2.48 -7.08
N LEU A 28 7.15 -3.06 -6.09
CA LEU A 28 6.68 -2.38 -4.89
C LEU A 28 7.19 -3.04 -3.62
N ALA A 29 7.40 -2.25 -2.58
CA ALA A 29 7.81 -2.69 -1.25
C ALA A 29 7.03 -1.94 -0.16
N ARG A 30 7.01 -2.50 1.05
CA ARG A 30 6.51 -1.82 2.26
C ARG A 30 7.64 -1.11 2.95
N LEU A 31 7.34 0.04 3.54
CA LEU A 31 8.22 0.64 4.53
C LEU A 31 8.22 -0.23 5.79
N ASP A 32 9.34 -0.27 6.50
CA ASP A 32 9.42 -0.93 7.79
C ASP A 32 8.46 -0.28 8.81
N GLY A 33 7.91 -1.08 9.73
CA GLY A 33 6.88 -0.66 10.69
C GLY A 33 5.43 -0.98 10.29
N TYR A 34 5.22 -1.83 9.29
CA TYR A 34 3.90 -2.42 9.00
C TYR A 34 3.49 -3.40 10.12
N PRO A 35 2.22 -3.40 10.59
CA PRO A 35 1.03 -2.75 10.03
C PRO A 35 0.70 -1.34 10.56
N GLU A 36 1.44 -0.83 11.53
CA GLU A 36 1.20 0.49 12.13
C GLU A 36 1.45 1.61 11.11
N ILE A 37 2.50 1.44 10.29
CA ILE A 37 2.89 2.31 9.19
C ILE A 37 2.47 1.67 7.87
N LYS A 38 1.51 2.30 7.18
CA LYS A 38 0.91 1.79 5.93
C LYS A 38 1.44 2.59 4.75
N VAL A 39 2.72 2.38 4.43
CA VAL A 39 3.40 3.06 3.32
C VAL A 39 3.87 2.01 2.31
N VAL A 40 3.47 2.21 1.05
CA VAL A 40 3.99 1.47 -0.09
C VAL A 40 4.93 2.39 -0.86
N LEU A 41 6.07 1.85 -1.28
CA LEU A 41 7.05 2.55 -2.08
C LEU A 41 7.42 1.72 -3.30
N ARG A 42 7.99 2.38 -4.29
CA ARG A 42 8.72 1.72 -5.36
C ARG A 42 9.99 1.10 -4.81
N ALA A 43 10.20 -0.18 -5.08
CA ALA A 43 11.42 -0.87 -4.67
C ALA A 43 12.66 -0.43 -5.50
N ASP A 44 12.43 0.16 -6.67
CA ASP A 44 13.44 0.55 -7.66
C ASP A 44 13.70 2.06 -7.71
N TRP A 45 13.40 2.80 -6.63
CA TRP A 45 13.54 4.26 -6.65
C TRP A 45 14.99 4.74 -6.80
N ASP A 46 15.23 5.55 -7.84
CA ASP A 46 16.47 6.29 -8.09
C ASP A 46 16.59 7.52 -7.17
N LYS A 47 17.45 7.40 -6.16
CA LYS A 47 17.70 8.41 -5.12
C LYS A 47 18.42 9.67 -5.62
N THR A 48 18.88 9.71 -6.88
CA THR A 48 19.46 10.92 -7.46
C THR A 48 18.40 11.93 -7.92
N LYS A 49 17.13 11.51 -7.99
CA LYS A 49 15.98 12.34 -8.39
C LYS A 49 15.19 12.82 -7.18
N VAL A 50 14.47 13.93 -7.35
CA VAL A 50 13.54 14.45 -6.33
C VAL A 50 12.44 13.41 -6.06
N ALA A 51 12.23 13.09 -4.79
CA ALA A 51 11.15 12.20 -4.35
C ALA A 51 9.79 12.92 -4.45
N VAL A 52 8.79 12.22 -4.95
CA VAL A 52 7.38 12.65 -4.90
C VAL A 52 6.65 11.71 -3.95
N VAL A 53 6.05 12.27 -2.91
CA VAL A 53 5.32 11.53 -1.88
C VAL A 53 3.87 12.02 -1.89
N SER A 54 2.94 11.07 -1.81
CA SER A 54 1.50 11.33 -1.70
C SER A 54 0.89 10.35 -0.68
N GLY A 55 -0.39 10.50 -0.41
CA GLY A 55 -1.16 9.62 0.46
C GLY A 55 -2.40 10.31 1.00
N GLY A 56 -3.14 9.59 1.85
CA GLY A 56 -4.37 10.08 2.46
C GLY A 56 -5.12 8.97 3.19
N GLY A 57 -6.41 9.21 3.46
CA GLY A 57 -7.31 8.15 3.94
C GLY A 57 -7.60 7.12 2.85
N ALA A 58 -7.63 5.84 3.22
CA ALA A 58 -7.98 4.74 2.33
C ALA A 58 -9.47 4.77 1.90
N GLY A 59 -9.83 4.03 0.85
CA GLY A 59 -11.17 4.02 0.26
C GLY A 59 -11.29 4.76 -1.07
N HIS A 60 -10.16 5.17 -1.65
CA HIS A 60 -10.05 5.84 -2.95
C HIS A 60 -9.12 5.08 -3.92
N GLU A 61 -8.87 3.80 -3.67
CA GLU A 61 -8.02 2.98 -4.53
C GLU A 61 -8.53 3.01 -5.98
N PRO A 62 -7.65 3.16 -7.01
CA PRO A 62 -6.20 2.95 -6.98
C PRO A 62 -5.36 4.24 -6.83
N SER A 63 -5.96 5.35 -6.37
CA SER A 63 -5.30 6.67 -6.28
C SER A 63 -3.97 6.66 -5.55
#